data_AF-A0A7C3FI40-F1
#
_entry.id   AF-A0A7C3FI40-F1
#
_cell.length_a   1.000
_cell.length_b   1.000
_cell.length_c   1.000
_cell.angle_alpha   90.00
_cell.angle_beta   90.00
_cell.angle_gamma   90.00
#
_symmetry.space_group_name_H-M   'P 1'
#
loop_
_entity.id
_entity.type
_entity.pdbx_description
1 polymer ?
#
loop_
_entity_poly.entity_id
_entity_poly.type
_entity_poly.pdbx_seq_one_letter_code
_entity_poly.pdbx_strand_id
1 'polypeptide(L)'
;MEDNCVPYRRRALYLLLTLPMIVLYAVIAAYLWRASLTFFIVYLVLFVVVAFAQSYVCVYLRCPYVGRFAPCVGGFCLPSSQIARWFKNVRRSEGIYNVVVTIAFAAFLGIILLPIYFLALRGVVYLLAYLGIVLLYAIGFLGWICPVCGTRHVCPGGQASTQLIEVFRRKGVSPKE
;
A
#
# COMPACT_ATOMS: atom_id res chain seq x y z
N MET A 1 -10.18 8.29 -21.25
CA MET A 1 -9.83 7.08 -20.50
C MET A 1 -11.09 6.24 -20.42
N GLU A 2 -11.24 5.32 -21.38
CA GLU A 2 -12.38 4.39 -21.48
C GLU A 2 -12.44 3.42 -20.32
N ASP A 3 -13.67 3.01 -20.01
CA ASP A 3 -14.14 2.20 -18.87
C ASP A 3 -13.65 0.74 -18.86
N ASN A 4 -12.36 0.49 -19.05
CA ASN A 4 -11.78 -0.85 -18.92
C ASN A 4 -11.50 -1.19 -17.44
N CYS A 5 -12.58 -1.25 -16.66
CA CYS A 5 -12.53 -1.64 -15.26
C CYS A 5 -12.57 -3.15 -15.10
N VAL A 6 -11.39 -3.77 -14.98
CA VAL A 6 -11.28 -5.21 -14.75
C VAL A 6 -11.66 -5.55 -13.30
N PRO A 7 -12.66 -6.43 -13.05
CA PRO A 7 -13.02 -6.91 -11.72
C PRO A 7 -11.81 -7.56 -11.02
N TYR A 8 -11.48 -7.11 -9.80
CA TYR A 8 -10.39 -7.69 -9.01
C TYR A 8 -10.81 -9.07 -8.50
N ARG A 9 -10.39 -10.13 -9.21
CA ARG A 9 -10.79 -11.52 -8.94
C ARG A 9 -10.14 -12.09 -7.68
N ARG A 10 -8.95 -11.62 -7.28
CA ARG A 10 -8.11 -12.22 -6.22
C ARG A 10 -8.33 -11.62 -4.83
N ARG A 11 -9.57 -11.28 -4.46
CA ARG A 11 -9.88 -10.59 -3.18
C ARG A 11 -9.41 -11.38 -1.95
N ALA A 12 -9.66 -12.69 -1.93
CA ALA A 12 -9.26 -13.55 -0.82
C ALA A 12 -7.73 -13.57 -0.62
N LEU A 13 -6.96 -13.68 -1.72
CA LEU A 13 -5.50 -13.64 -1.68
C LEU A 13 -4.98 -12.30 -1.16
N TYR A 14 -5.60 -11.18 -1.58
CA TYR A 14 -5.27 -9.87 -1.04
C TYR A 14 -5.47 -9.80 0.48
N LEU A 15 -6.63 -10.28 0.98
CA LEU A 15 -6.92 -10.27 2.41
C LEU A 15 -5.95 -11.17 3.18
N LEU A 16 -5.64 -12.34 2.64
CA LEU A 16 -4.68 -13.29 3.22
C LEU A 16 -3.28 -12.67 3.34
N LEU A 17 -2.78 -12.00 2.30
CA LEU A 17 -1.49 -11.32 2.34
C LEU A 17 -1.50 -10.09 3.24
N THR A 18 -2.65 -9.41 3.36
CA THR A 18 -2.79 -8.18 4.14
C THR A 18 -2.89 -8.44 5.65
N LEU A 19 -3.52 -9.54 6.05
CA LEU A 19 -3.75 -9.85 7.47
C LEU A 19 -2.45 -9.89 8.30
N PRO A 20 -1.36 -10.56 7.87
CA PRO A 20 -0.08 -10.51 8.59
C PRO A 20 0.46 -9.09 8.76
N MET A 21 0.33 -8.23 7.76
CA MET A 21 0.77 -6.84 7.87
C MET A 21 -0.09 -6.02 8.83
N ILE A 22 -1.41 -6.24 8.86
CA ILE A 22 -2.28 -5.59 9.85
C ILE A 22 -1.87 -5.99 11.28
N VAL A 23 -1.60 -7.27 11.50
CA VAL A 23 -1.11 -7.76 12.80
C VAL A 23 0.24 -7.10 13.13
N LEU A 24 1.16 -7.02 12.17
CA LEU A 24 2.44 -6.35 12.36
C LEU A 24 2.28 -4.87 12.73
N TYR A 25 1.40 -4.14 12.04
CA TYR A 25 1.11 -2.74 12.34
C TYR A 25 0.52 -2.56 13.74
N ALA A 26 -0.39 -3.45 14.16
CA ALA A 26 -0.96 -3.41 15.50
C ALA A 26 0.09 -3.67 16.59
N VAL A 27 0.99 -4.64 16.37
CA VAL A 27 2.10 -4.93 17.29
C VAL A 27 3.05 -3.73 17.40
N ILE A 28 3.42 -3.12 16.27
CA ILE A 28 4.27 -1.93 16.24
C ILE A 28 3.60 -0.75 16.94
N ALA A 29 2.31 -0.52 16.68
CA ALA A 29 1.55 0.54 17.33
C ALA A 29 1.51 0.34 18.86
N ALA A 30 1.22 -0.89 19.33
CA ALA A 30 1.24 -1.21 20.75
C ALA A 30 2.63 -1.04 21.39
N TYR A 31 3.68 -1.36 20.64
CA TYR A 31 5.06 -1.14 21.08
C TYR A 31 5.38 0.36 21.18
N LEU A 32 5.07 1.15 20.16
CA LEU A 32 5.30 2.59 20.14
C LEU A 32 4.51 3.30 21.24
N TRP A 33 3.27 2.87 21.52
CA TRP A 33 2.47 3.40 22.64
C TRP A 33 3.22 3.29 23.97
N ARG A 34 3.88 2.16 24.22
CA ARG A 34 4.67 1.94 25.44
C ARG A 34 6.00 2.69 25.44
N ALA A 35 6.63 2.86 24.27
CA ALA A 35 7.94 3.49 24.17
C ALA A 35 7.88 5.02 24.16
N SER A 36 6.97 5.61 23.38
CA SER A 36 6.79 7.06 23.28
C SER A 36 5.45 7.41 22.65
N LEU A 37 4.61 8.09 23.42
CA LEU A 37 3.30 8.56 22.97
C LEU A 37 3.40 9.46 21.73
N THR A 38 4.42 10.31 21.65
CA THR A 38 4.63 11.20 20.49
C THR A 38 4.80 10.41 19.20
N PHE A 39 5.68 9.41 19.19
CA PHE A 39 5.92 8.60 18.00
C PHE A 39 4.75 7.68 17.66
N PHE A 40 4.00 7.22 18.66
CA PHE A 40 2.73 6.53 18.43
C PHE A 40 1.72 7.43 17.70
N ILE A 41 1.54 8.67 18.16
CA ILE A 41 0.64 9.63 17.50
C ILE A 41 1.09 9.90 16.08
N VAL A 42 2.39 10.16 15.86
CA VAL A 42 2.96 10.34 14.51
C VAL A 42 2.67 9.12 13.64
N TYR A 43 2.87 7.91 14.17
CA TYR A 43 2.57 6.66 13.46
C TYR A 43 1.10 6.59 13.03
N LEU A 44 0.15 6.86 13.92
CA LEU A 44 -1.27 6.87 13.57
C LEU A 44 -1.62 7.94 12.53
N VAL A 45 -1.06 9.15 12.65
CA VAL A 45 -1.27 10.23 11.67
C VAL A 45 -0.80 9.80 10.28
N LEU A 46 0.34 9.11 10.17
CA LEU A 46 0.82 8.60 8.89
C LEU A 46 -0.20 7.63 8.24
N PHE A 47 -0.83 6.75 9.04
CA PHE A 47 -1.89 5.84 8.53
C PHE A 47 -3.07 6.63 7.96
N VAL A 48 -3.50 7.67 8.68
CA VAL A 48 -4.60 8.55 8.24
C VAL A 48 -4.22 9.25 6.94
N VAL A 49 -3.03 9.85 6.87
CA VAL A 49 -2.54 10.54 5.67
C VAL A 49 -2.51 9.60 4.46
N VAL A 50 -1.97 8.39 4.60
CA VAL A 50 -1.97 7.38 3.53
C VAL A 50 -3.39 7.03 3.13
N ALA A 51 -4.29 6.76 4.08
CA ALA A 51 -5.68 6.40 3.78
C ALA A 51 -6.41 7.50 3.00
N PHE A 52 -6.29 8.77 3.42
CA PHE A 52 -6.90 9.90 2.73
C PHE A 52 -6.29 10.14 1.35
N ALA A 53 -4.97 10.12 1.23
CA ALA A 53 -4.29 10.33 -0.04
C ALA A 53 -4.63 9.22 -1.06
N GLN A 54 -4.65 7.95 -0.63
CA GLN A 54 -5.07 6.82 -1.46
C GLN A 54 -6.55 6.92 -1.86
N SER A 55 -7.41 7.46 -1.00
CA SER A 55 -8.83 7.72 -1.32
C SER A 55 -8.96 8.73 -2.47
N TYR A 56 -8.19 9.81 -2.44
CA TYR A 56 -8.18 10.80 -3.51
C TYR A 56 -7.67 10.20 -4.83
N VAL A 57 -6.58 9.42 -4.79
CA VAL A 57 -6.06 8.69 -5.96
C VAL A 57 -7.13 7.78 -6.59
N CYS A 58 -7.89 7.06 -5.75
CA CYS A 58 -9.00 6.21 -6.17
C CYS A 58 -10.08 7.00 -6.93
N VAL A 59 -10.44 8.20 -6.44
CA VAL A 59 -11.42 9.06 -7.11
C VAL A 59 -10.88 9.71 -8.38
N TYR A 60 -9.60 10.12 -8.38
CA TYR A 60 -8.94 10.71 -9.54
C TYR A 60 -8.92 9.73 -10.72
N LEU A 61 -8.55 8.48 -10.45
CA LEU A 61 -8.48 7.39 -11.42
C LEU A 61 -9.84 6.78 -11.78
N ARG A 62 -10.94 7.33 -11.26
CA ARG A 62 -12.32 6.84 -11.48
C ARG A 62 -12.46 5.35 -11.16
N CYS A 63 -11.87 4.90 -10.06
CA CYS A 63 -11.92 3.50 -9.68
C CYS A 63 -13.39 3.02 -9.53
N PRO A 64 -13.74 1.85 -10.09
CA PRO A 64 -15.11 1.32 -10.06
C PRO A 64 -15.48 0.80 -8.65
N TYR A 65 -14.49 0.74 -7.77
CA TYR A 65 -14.61 0.24 -6.41
C TYR A 65 -14.74 1.34 -5.36
N VAL A 66 -14.99 2.60 -5.76
CA VAL A 66 -15.32 3.64 -4.78
C VAL A 66 -16.52 3.18 -3.95
N GLY A 67 -16.34 3.10 -2.63
CA GLY A 67 -17.33 2.56 -1.70
C GLY A 67 -17.42 1.03 -1.64
N ARG A 68 -16.54 0.30 -2.32
CA ARG A 68 -16.44 -1.18 -2.34
C ARG A 68 -15.00 -1.60 -2.07
N PHE A 69 -14.64 -2.84 -2.34
CA PHE A 69 -13.27 -3.31 -2.14
C PHE A 69 -12.29 -2.71 -3.17
N ALA A 70 -11.34 -1.89 -2.72
CA ALA A 70 -10.19 -1.46 -3.52
C ALA A 70 -8.90 -2.07 -2.95
N PRO A 71 -8.03 -2.72 -3.75
CA PRO A 71 -6.73 -3.17 -3.27
C PRO A 71 -5.73 -2.00 -3.26
N CYS A 72 -4.94 -1.87 -2.19
CA CYS A 72 -3.69 -1.10 -2.26
C CYS A 72 -2.59 -1.69 -1.39
N VAL A 73 -1.36 -1.28 -1.71
CA VAL A 73 -0.15 -1.70 -1.00
C VAL A 73 -0.27 -1.34 0.48
N GLY A 74 0.04 -2.29 1.36
CA GLY A 74 -0.01 -2.12 2.80
C GLY A 74 -1.39 -2.26 3.42
N GLY A 75 -2.42 -2.69 2.68
CA GLY A 75 -3.73 -3.00 3.29
C GLY A 75 -4.60 -1.80 3.65
N PHE A 76 -4.13 -0.57 3.43
CA PHE A 76 -4.81 0.67 3.83
C PHE A 76 -6.12 0.95 3.09
N CYS A 77 -6.49 0.17 2.07
CA CYS A 77 -7.62 0.52 1.20
C CYS A 77 -8.99 0.06 1.67
N LEU A 78 -9.07 -0.77 2.70
CA LEU A 78 -10.36 -1.09 3.32
C LEU A 78 -11.08 0.19 3.79
N PRO A 79 -10.45 1.07 4.59
CA PRO A 79 -11.06 2.35 4.93
C PRO A 79 -11.03 3.35 3.77
N SER A 80 -9.98 3.38 2.94
CA SER A 80 -9.85 4.40 1.89
C SER A 80 -10.98 4.33 0.86
N SER A 81 -11.45 3.13 0.53
CA SER A 81 -12.56 2.95 -0.40
C SER A 81 -13.87 3.57 0.11
N GLN A 82 -14.12 3.53 1.42
CA GLN A 82 -15.27 4.17 2.04
C GLN A 82 -15.09 5.69 2.10
N ILE A 83 -13.91 6.15 2.49
CA ILE A 83 -13.54 7.56 2.54
C ILE A 83 -13.65 8.20 1.14
N ALA A 84 -13.30 7.48 0.08
CA ALA A 84 -13.39 7.94 -1.30
C ALA A 84 -14.81 8.38 -1.71
N ARG A 85 -15.87 7.89 -1.04
CA ARG A 85 -17.24 8.37 -1.27
C ARG A 85 -17.39 9.87 -0.99
N TRP A 86 -16.63 10.40 -0.04
CA TRP A 86 -16.65 11.82 0.32
C TRP A 86 -15.94 12.70 -0.72
N PHE A 87 -15.00 12.13 -1.48
CA PHE A 87 -14.20 12.85 -2.46
C PHE A 87 -14.81 12.86 -3.87
N LYS A 88 -15.96 12.20 -4.09
CA LYS A 88 -16.56 11.98 -5.42
C LYS A 88 -16.76 13.24 -6.28
N ASN A 89 -16.94 14.41 -5.64
CA ASN A 89 -17.22 15.69 -6.29
C ASN A 89 -16.02 16.63 -6.31
N VAL A 90 -14.82 16.19 -5.91
CA VAL A 90 -13.64 17.05 -5.86
C VAL A 90 -13.10 17.29 -7.27
N ARG A 91 -12.71 18.54 -7.55
CA ARG A 91 -12.13 18.95 -8.84
C ARG A 91 -10.82 18.19 -9.07
N ARG A 92 -10.74 17.48 -10.19
CA ARG A 92 -9.58 16.67 -10.56
C ARG A 92 -8.55 17.57 -11.25
N SER A 93 -7.34 17.59 -10.69
CA SER A 93 -6.17 18.27 -11.25
C SER A 93 -4.99 17.30 -11.21
N GLU A 94 -4.22 17.22 -12.30
CA GLU A 94 -3.01 16.41 -12.38
C GLU A 94 -1.93 16.88 -11.39
N GLY A 95 -1.80 18.20 -11.19
CA GLY A 95 -0.88 18.77 -10.21
C GLY A 95 -1.22 18.30 -8.79
N ILE A 96 -2.50 18.36 -8.39
CA ILE A 96 -2.95 17.86 -7.08
C ILE A 96 -2.72 16.35 -6.98
N TYR A 97 -2.99 15.60 -8.05
CA TYR A 97 -2.74 14.16 -8.08
C TYR A 97 -1.28 13.81 -7.80
N ASN A 98 -0.33 14.46 -8.46
CA ASN A 98 1.10 14.19 -8.27
C ASN A 98 1.55 14.50 -6.83
N VAL A 99 1.08 15.62 -6.26
CA VAL A 99 1.35 15.99 -4.87
C VAL A 99 0.78 14.94 -3.91
N VAL A 100 -0.48 14.55 -4.09
CA VAL A 100 -1.14 13.56 -3.21
C VAL A 100 -0.49 12.19 -3.28
N VAL A 101 -0.11 11.73 -4.48
CA VAL A 101 0.65 10.47 -4.64
C VAL A 101 1.99 10.56 -3.90
N THR A 102 2.71 11.68 -4.05
CA THR A 102 4.00 11.89 -3.37
C THR A 102 3.84 11.85 -1.85
N ILE A 103 2.82 12.53 -1.32
CA ILE A 103 2.49 12.51 0.11
C ILE A 103 2.13 11.09 0.56
N ALA A 104 1.34 10.35 -0.21
CA ALA A 104 0.98 8.97 0.12
C ALA A 104 2.22 8.07 0.22
N PHE A 105 3.14 8.19 -0.75
CA PHE A 105 4.39 7.42 -0.76
C PHE A 105 5.34 7.81 0.37
N ALA A 106 5.51 9.12 0.61
CA ALA A 106 6.33 9.61 1.70
C ALA A 106 5.79 9.15 3.07
N ALA A 107 4.47 9.25 3.28
CA ALA A 107 3.84 8.80 4.51
C ALA A 107 3.92 7.28 4.68
N PHE A 108 3.71 6.52 3.61
CA PHE A 108 3.88 5.06 3.61
C PHE A 108 5.32 4.65 3.93
N LEU A 109 6.31 5.35 3.37
CA LEU A 109 7.72 5.14 3.71
C LEU A 109 7.97 5.47 5.19
N GLY A 110 7.37 6.54 5.71
CA GLY A 110 7.40 6.86 7.14
C GLY A 110 6.88 5.73 8.03
N ILE A 111 5.77 5.09 7.64
CA ILE A 111 5.20 3.91 8.34
C ILE A 111 6.21 2.75 8.37
N ILE A 112 7.03 2.59 7.32
CA ILE A 112 8.03 1.53 7.25
C ILE A 112 9.30 1.88 8.01
N LEU A 113 9.79 3.12 7.91
CA LEU A 113 11.06 3.56 8.47
C LEU A 113 11.00 3.85 9.97
N LEU A 114 9.88 4.38 10.46
CA LEU A 114 9.75 4.72 11.87
C LEU A 114 9.93 3.51 12.82
N PRO A 115 9.34 2.34 12.54
CA PRO A 115 9.58 1.12 13.33
C PRO A 115 11.03 0.64 13.27
N ILE A 116 11.74 0.82 12.14
CA ILE A 116 13.14 0.39 11.97
C ILE A 116 14.03 1.04 13.02
N TYR A 117 13.87 2.36 13.24
CA TYR A 117 14.64 3.08 14.24
C TYR A 117 14.48 2.48 15.64
N PHE A 118 13.23 2.25 16.06
CA PHE A 118 12.94 1.72 17.39
C PHE A 118 13.33 0.25 17.58
N LEU A 119 13.15 -0.58 16.54
CA LEU A 119 13.53 -1.98 16.58
C LEU A 119 15.06 -2.15 16.57
N ALA A 120 15.79 -1.27 15.88
CA ALA A 120 17.25 -1.24 15.92
C ALA A 120 17.78 -1.00 17.34
N LEU A 121 17.15 -0.11 18.11
CA LEU A 121 17.49 0.13 19.51
C LEU A 121 17.16 -1.06 20.43
N ARG A 122 16.16 -1.87 20.09
CA ARG A 122 15.74 -3.03 20.89
C ARG A 122 16.63 -4.25 20.65
N GLY A 123 17.14 -4.42 19.44
CA GLY A 123 18.09 -5.47 19.08
C GLY A 123 17.94 -5.95 17.64
N VAL A 124 19.06 -6.42 17.07
CA VAL A 124 19.15 -6.79 15.64
C VAL A 124 18.16 -7.88 15.23
N VAL A 125 17.83 -8.83 16.11
CA VAL A 125 16.90 -9.93 15.81
C VAL A 125 15.50 -9.40 15.49
N TYR A 126 14.99 -8.44 16.25
CA TYR A 126 13.67 -7.84 16.01
C TYR A 126 13.63 -7.05 14.72
N LEU A 127 14.71 -6.32 14.43
CA LEU A 127 14.87 -5.57 13.19
C LEU A 127 14.87 -6.51 11.97
N LEU A 128 15.66 -7.58 12.00
CA LEU A 128 15.72 -8.55 10.91
C LEU A 128 14.38 -9.28 10.72
N ALA A 129 13.70 -9.65 11.81
CA ALA A 129 12.37 -10.25 11.74
C ALA A 129 11.36 -9.31 11.06
N TYR A 130 11.34 -8.04 11.46
CA TYR A 130 10.49 -7.02 10.85
C TYR A 130 10.79 -6.82 9.36
N LEU A 131 12.06 -6.62 9.00
CA LEU A 131 12.47 -6.43 7.60
C LEU A 131 12.15 -7.67 6.76
N GLY A 132 12.32 -8.87 7.31
CA GLY A 132 11.95 -10.12 6.65
C GLY A 132 10.46 -10.19 6.33
N ILE A 133 9.59 -9.86 7.28
CA ILE A 133 8.14 -9.84 7.06
C ILE A 133 7.75 -8.78 6.02
N VAL A 134 8.28 -7.56 6.14
CA VAL A 134 8.02 -6.47 5.17
C VAL A 134 8.48 -6.86 3.77
N LEU A 135 9.65 -7.49 3.65
CA LEU A 135 10.21 -7.94 2.36
C LEU A 135 9.35 -9.05 1.75
N LEU A 136 8.98 -10.08 2.52
CA LEU A 136 8.10 -11.16 2.06
C LEU A 136 6.74 -10.61 1.60
N TYR A 137 6.18 -9.67 2.36
CA TYR A 137 4.96 -8.98 1.98
C TYR A 137 5.12 -8.20 0.67
N ALA A 138 6.20 -7.42 0.53
CA ALA A 138 6.49 -6.64 -0.67
C ALA A 138 6.64 -7.53 -1.90
N ILE A 139 7.41 -8.63 -1.79
CA ILE A 139 7.58 -9.62 -2.86
C ILE A 139 6.23 -10.22 -3.22
N GLY A 140 5.43 -10.63 -2.23
CA GLY A 140 4.13 -11.23 -2.49
C GLY A 140 3.14 -10.27 -3.16
N PHE A 141 3.12 -9.01 -2.74
CA PHE A 141 2.30 -7.99 -3.37
C PHE A 141 2.76 -7.71 -4.81
N LEU A 142 4.06 -7.50 -5.02
CA LEU A 142 4.63 -7.23 -6.35
C LEU A 142 4.47 -8.43 -7.31
N GLY A 143 4.50 -9.66 -6.79
CA GLY A 143 4.37 -10.88 -7.59
C GLY A 143 2.92 -11.26 -7.91
N TRP A 144 1.98 -11.13 -6.96
CA TRP A 144 0.63 -11.68 -7.12
C TRP A 144 -0.50 -10.65 -7.19
N ILE A 145 -0.32 -9.47 -6.59
CA ILE A 145 -1.39 -8.47 -6.42
C ILE A 145 -1.23 -7.32 -7.43
N CYS A 146 -0.05 -6.73 -7.49
CA CYS A 146 0.28 -5.60 -8.36
C CYS A 146 0.11 -5.88 -9.87
N PRO A 147 0.48 -7.06 -10.42
CA PRO A 147 0.37 -7.30 -11.86
C PRO A 147 -1.07 -7.30 -12.36
N VAL A 148 -2.02 -7.69 -11.50
CA VAL A 148 -3.45 -7.79 -11.84
C VAL A 148 -4.25 -6.57 -11.36
N CYS A 149 -3.59 -5.56 -10.80
CA CYS A 149 -4.23 -4.34 -10.34
C CYS A 149 -4.58 -3.43 -11.52
N GLY A 150 -5.79 -2.87 -11.53
CA GLY A 150 -6.25 -1.95 -12.58
C GLY A 150 -5.43 -0.66 -12.68
N THR A 151 -4.80 -0.23 -11.58
CA THR A 151 -3.97 0.98 -11.51
C THR A 151 -2.47 0.70 -11.71
N ARG A 152 -2.10 -0.50 -12.18
CA ARG A 152 -0.69 -0.92 -12.29
C ARG A 152 0.18 0.00 -13.16
N HIS A 153 -0.42 0.67 -14.14
CA HIS A 153 0.27 1.53 -15.09
C HIS A 153 0.63 2.91 -14.50
N VAL A 154 -0.07 3.34 -13.44
CA VAL A 154 0.13 4.64 -12.79
C VAL A 154 0.77 4.54 -11.40
N CYS A 155 0.59 3.42 -10.70
CA CYS A 155 1.15 3.24 -9.37
C CYS A 155 2.60 2.73 -9.46
N PRO A 156 3.57 3.35 -8.75
CA PRO A 156 4.96 2.91 -8.71
C PRO A 156 5.15 1.42 -8.42
N GLY A 157 4.36 0.84 -7.49
CA GLY A 157 4.43 -0.61 -7.21
C GLY A 157 3.94 -1.47 -8.39
N GLY A 158 2.95 -1.00 -9.14
CA GLY A 158 2.48 -1.68 -10.36
C GLY A 158 3.47 -1.56 -11.51
N GLN A 159 4.10 -0.40 -11.65
CA GLN A 159 5.15 -0.16 -12.65
C GLN A 159 6.37 -1.03 -12.37
N ALA A 160 6.84 -1.05 -11.12
CA ALA A 160 7.94 -1.92 -10.68
C ALA A 160 7.63 -3.40 -10.92
N SER A 161 6.42 -3.84 -10.58
CA SER A 161 5.94 -5.20 -10.82
C SER A 161 5.93 -5.56 -12.31
N THR A 162 5.42 -4.66 -13.17
CA THR A 162 5.37 -4.88 -14.63
C THR A 162 6.77 -4.96 -15.23
N GLN A 163 7.67 -4.05 -14.84
CA GLN A 163 9.07 -4.07 -15.26
C GLN A 163 9.78 -5.36 -14.83
N LEU A 164 9.53 -5.83 -13.61
CA LEU A 164 10.11 -7.08 -13.09
C LEU A 164 9.68 -8.27 -13.96
N ILE A 165 8.39 -8.37 -14.29
CA ILE A 165 7.84 -9.43 -15.16
C ILE A 165 8.46 -9.38 -16.56
N GLU A 166 8.61 -8.18 -17.14
CA GLU A 166 9.25 -8.02 -18.44
C GLU A 166 10.71 -8.48 -18.43
N VAL A 167 11.46 -8.17 -17.37
CA VAL A 167 12.84 -8.63 -17.19
C VAL A 167 12.90 -10.16 -17.09
N PHE A 168 12.00 -10.80 -16.34
CA PHE A 168 11.95 -12.27 -16.25
C PHE A 168 11.58 -12.92 -17.59
N ARG A 169 10.62 -12.35 -18.31
CA ARG A 169 10.23 -12.81 -19.65
C ARG A 169 11.40 -12.73 -20.63
N ARG A 170 12.19 -11.66 -20.61
CA ARG A 170 13.41 -11.53 -21.44
C ARG A 170 14.47 -12.57 -21.11
N LYS A 171 14.55 -13.03 -19.86
CA LYS A 171 15.48 -14.09 -19.43
C LYS A 171 14.96 -15.51 -19.69
N GLY A 172 13.85 -15.68 -20.40
CA GLY A 172 13.25 -17.00 -20.67
C GLY A 172 12.60 -17.65 -19.44
N VAL A 173 12.45 -16.92 -18.33
CA VAL A 173 11.75 -17.40 -17.14
C VAL A 173 10.27 -17.05 -17.31
N SER A 174 9.50 -17.94 -17.95
CA SER A 174 8.06 -17.74 -18.09
C SER A 174 7.37 -17.96 -16.74
N PRO A 175 6.66 -16.96 -16.17
CA PRO A 175 5.88 -17.16 -14.96
C PRO A 175 4.73 -18.13 -15.27
N LYS A 176 4.63 -19.23 -14.50
CA LYS A 176 3.46 -20.12 -14.55
C LYS A 176 2.23 -19.31 -14.13
N GLU A 177 1.23 -19.23 -15.02
CA GLU A 177 -0.04 -18.50 -14.82
C GLU A 177 -0.93 -19.08 -13.70
#